data_AF-A0A843C7X4-F1
#
_entry.id   AF-A0A843C7X4-F1
#
_cell.length_a   1.000
_cell.length_b   1.000
_cell.length_c   1.000
_cell.angle_alpha   90.00
_cell.angle_beta   90.00
_cell.angle_gamma   90.00
#
_symmetry.space_group_name_H-M   'P 1'
#
loop_
_entity.id
_entity.type
_entity.pdbx_description
1 polymer ?
#
loop_
_entity_poly.entity_id
_entity_poly.type
_entity_poly.pdbx_seq_one_letter_code
_entity_poly.pdbx_strand_id
1 'polypeptide(L)'
;MDKLNENKPPIIFGNGKQTRDFIHVDDVARAFYLVLKYAKKSFDVFNLATGKSTSINELARMFLMVTNKSKLKPIHKKSIPGIVVCSSTNPKKIKKNLHFNPSINLHDGITKFVKFSTS
;
A
#
# COMPACT_ATOMS: atom_id res chain seq x y z
N MET A 1 13.50 -2.19 -1.51
CA MET A 1 14.21 -1.83 -2.76
C MET A 1 15.59 -2.46 -2.82
N ASP A 2 16.31 -2.53 -1.70
CA ASP A 2 17.70 -3.01 -1.58
C ASP A 2 17.99 -4.30 -2.38
N LYS A 3 17.20 -5.36 -2.16
CA LYS A 3 17.32 -6.62 -2.92
C LYS A 3 17.22 -6.39 -4.43
N LEU A 4 16.22 -5.64 -4.88
CA LEU A 4 16.02 -5.37 -6.30
C LEU A 4 17.12 -4.47 -6.87
N ASN A 5 17.68 -3.56 -6.09
CA ASN A 5 18.81 -2.74 -6.53
C ASN A 5 20.09 -3.59 -6.68
N GLU A 6 20.27 -4.59 -5.82
CA GLU A 6 21.34 -5.59 -5.90
C GLU A 6 21.08 -6.72 -6.92
N ASN A 7 20.03 -6.62 -7.77
CA ASN A 7 19.60 -7.69 -8.68
C ASN A 7 19.28 -9.04 -7.99
N LYS A 8 18.89 -9.00 -6.71
CA LYS A 8 18.48 -10.15 -5.91
C LYS A 8 16.94 -10.27 -5.86
N PRO A 9 16.40 -11.50 -5.82
CA PRO A 9 14.97 -11.71 -5.72
C PRO A 9 14.39 -11.16 -4.39
N PRO A 10 13.15 -10.65 -4.41
CA PRO A 10 12.48 -10.22 -3.19
C PRO A 10 12.19 -11.43 -2.29
N ILE A 11 12.20 -11.20 -0.98
CA ILE A 11 11.91 -12.24 0.01
C ILE A 11 10.48 -12.03 0.52
N ILE A 12 9.69 -13.10 0.48
CA ILE A 12 8.32 -13.13 1.00
C ILE A 12 8.29 -14.08 2.20
N PHE A 13 7.82 -13.61 3.35
CA PHE A 13 7.60 -14.47 4.51
C PHE A 13 6.19 -15.08 4.42
N GLY A 14 6.12 -16.42 4.50
CA GLY A 14 4.90 -17.18 4.29
C GLY A 14 4.57 -17.40 2.81
N ASN A 15 3.30 -17.70 2.51
CA ASN A 15 2.85 -18.03 1.15
C ASN A 15 2.54 -16.78 0.27
N GLY A 16 2.68 -15.57 0.82
CA GLY A 16 2.44 -14.32 0.09
C GLY A 16 0.97 -13.98 -0.16
N LYS A 17 0.03 -14.80 0.34
CA LYS A 17 -1.42 -14.57 0.21
C LYS A 17 -1.95 -13.56 1.21
N GLN A 18 -1.15 -13.16 2.20
CA GLN A 18 -1.53 -12.10 3.12
C GLN A 18 -1.77 -10.80 2.36
N THR A 19 -2.82 -10.08 2.72
CA THR A 19 -3.29 -8.89 2.02
C THR A 19 -3.23 -7.64 2.88
N ARG A 20 -2.96 -6.51 2.23
CA ARG A 20 -2.93 -5.18 2.83
C ARG A 20 -3.65 -4.17 1.94
N ASP A 21 -4.21 -3.16 2.56
CA ASP A 21 -4.69 -1.95 1.88
C ASP A 21 -3.59 -0.90 1.88
N PHE A 22 -2.95 -0.70 0.72
CA PHE A 22 -1.88 0.26 0.55
C PHE A 22 -2.43 1.61 0.08
N ILE A 23 -2.14 2.67 0.82
CA ILE A 23 -2.51 4.04 0.48
C ILE A 23 -1.24 4.89 0.28
N HIS A 24 -1.26 5.74 -0.75
CA HIS A 24 -0.14 6.63 -1.04
C HIS A 24 -0.06 7.78 -0.02
N VAL A 25 1.17 8.20 0.33
CA VAL A 25 1.40 9.26 1.34
C VAL A 25 0.74 10.59 0.97
N ASP A 26 0.72 10.96 -0.31
CA ASP A 26 0.02 12.18 -0.76
C ASP A 26 -1.49 12.10 -0.49
N ASP A 27 -2.11 10.93 -0.69
CA ASP A 27 -3.53 10.74 -0.37
C ASP A 27 -3.77 10.82 1.15
N VAL A 28 -2.82 10.37 1.96
CA VAL A 28 -2.86 10.53 3.42
C VAL A 28 -2.78 12.01 3.82
N ALA A 29 -1.85 12.76 3.23
CA ALA A 29 -1.73 14.21 3.48
C ALA A 29 -3.01 14.96 3.08
N ARG A 30 -3.61 14.64 1.93
CA ARG A 30 -4.91 15.20 1.52
C ARG A 30 -6.02 14.86 2.51
N ALA A 31 -6.06 13.63 3.03
CA ALA A 31 -7.05 13.24 4.02
C ALA A 31 -6.94 14.09 5.31
N PHE A 32 -5.72 14.31 5.81
CA PHE A 32 -5.51 15.19 6.97
C PHE A 32 -5.96 16.62 6.69
N TYR A 33 -5.63 17.16 5.51
CA TYR A 33 -6.10 18.48 5.11
C TYR A 33 -7.63 18.60 5.09
N LEU A 34 -8.34 17.58 4.60
CA LEU A 34 -9.81 17.56 4.61
C LEU A 34 -10.35 17.49 6.04
N VAL A 35 -9.71 16.72 6.92
CA VAL A 35 -10.10 16.63 8.35
C VAL A 35 -9.94 17.97 9.05
N LEU A 36 -8.88 18.72 8.77
CA LEU A 36 -8.70 20.07 9.34
C LEU A 36 -9.82 21.05 8.94
N LYS A 37 -10.44 20.83 7.77
CA LYS A 37 -11.59 21.62 7.30
C LYS A 37 -12.94 21.10 7.80
N TYR A 38 -12.96 19.94 8.44
CA TYR A 38 -14.19 19.29 8.88
C TYR A 38 -14.67 19.92 10.18
N ALA A 39 -15.58 20.88 10.07
CA ALA A 39 -16.14 21.63 11.19
C ALA A 39 -17.18 20.81 11.98
N LYS A 40 -16.76 19.74 12.66
CA LYS A 40 -17.63 18.98 13.58
C LYS A 40 -17.28 19.30 15.03
N LYS A 41 -18.30 19.54 15.85
CA LYS A 41 -18.15 19.90 17.28
C LYS A 41 -17.90 18.69 18.20
N SER A 42 -17.96 17.46 17.68
CA SER A 42 -17.85 16.22 18.47
C SER A 42 -16.72 15.33 17.95
N PHE A 43 -16.10 14.55 18.84
CA PHE A 43 -15.13 13.52 18.48
C PHE A 43 -15.67 12.56 17.41
N ASP A 44 -14.85 12.25 16.41
CA ASP A 44 -15.22 11.34 15.33
C ASP A 44 -14.01 10.52 14.87
N VAL A 45 -14.25 9.26 14.49
CA VAL A 45 -13.21 8.31 14.07
C VAL A 45 -13.42 7.90 12.62
N PHE A 46 -12.36 7.94 11.81
CA PHE A 46 -12.37 7.61 10.39
C PHE A 46 -11.31 6.56 10.05
N ASN A 47 -11.69 5.58 9.22
CA ASN A 47 -10.73 4.67 8.60
C ASN A 47 -10.19 5.32 7.32
N LEU A 48 -8.88 5.53 7.27
CA LEU A 48 -8.18 6.06 6.10
C LEU A 48 -7.56 4.91 5.30
N ALA A 49 -8.17 4.59 4.16
CA ALA A 49 -7.76 3.47 3.32
C ALA A 49 -8.32 3.62 1.89
N THR A 50 -7.81 2.81 0.96
CA THR A 50 -8.33 2.80 -0.41
C THR A 50 -9.59 1.95 -0.57
N GLY A 51 -9.77 0.96 0.30
CA GLY A 51 -10.76 -0.10 0.21
C GLY A 51 -10.34 -1.23 -0.74
N LYS A 52 -9.10 -1.22 -1.23
CA LYS A 52 -8.56 -2.26 -2.12
C LYS A 52 -7.61 -3.16 -1.32
N SER A 53 -7.83 -4.46 -1.43
CA SER A 53 -6.95 -5.48 -0.83
C SER A 53 -5.92 -5.91 -1.85
N THR A 54 -4.64 -5.90 -1.49
CA THR A 54 -3.55 -6.38 -2.36
C THR A 54 -2.68 -7.38 -1.61
N SER A 55 -2.47 -8.54 -2.22
CA SER A 55 -1.60 -9.58 -1.68
C SER A 55 -0.12 -9.19 -1.78
N ILE A 56 0.72 -9.76 -0.91
CA ILE A 56 2.17 -9.57 -1.01
C ILE A 56 2.74 -10.15 -2.31
N ASN A 57 2.13 -11.21 -2.85
CA ASN A 57 2.48 -11.75 -4.17
C ASN A 57 2.18 -10.74 -5.30
N GLU A 58 1.04 -10.06 -5.27
CA GLU A 58 0.72 -9.00 -6.23
C GLU A 58 1.68 -7.82 -6.10
N LEU A 59 1.94 -7.37 -4.86
CA LEU A 59 2.87 -6.30 -4.57
C LEU A 59 4.27 -6.61 -5.14
N ALA A 60 4.80 -7.81 -4.87
CA ALA A 60 6.11 -8.23 -5.38
C ALA A 60 6.14 -8.23 -6.91
N ARG A 61 5.06 -8.69 -7.56
CA ARG A 61 4.92 -8.65 -9.04
C ARG A 61 5.00 -7.23 -9.59
N MET A 62 4.29 -6.29 -8.97
CA MET A 62 4.29 -4.88 -9.39
C MET A 62 5.70 -4.29 -9.28
N PHE A 63 6.41 -4.51 -8.17
CA PHE A 63 7.79 -4.06 -8.01
C PHE A 63 8.74 -4.67 -9.06
N LEU A 64 8.62 -5.97 -9.34
CA LEU A 64 9.44 -6.65 -10.36
C LEU A 64 9.18 -6.09 -11.77
N MET A 65 7.92 -5.76 -12.09
CA MET A 65 7.57 -5.11 -13.36
C MET A 65 8.16 -3.70 -13.46
N VAL A 66 7.89 -2.84 -12.48
CA VAL A 66 8.33 -1.43 -12.48
C VAL A 66 9.86 -1.31 -12.49
N THR A 67 10.58 -2.24 -11.87
CA THR A 67 12.05 -2.24 -11.85
C THR A 67 12.70 -2.96 -13.04
N ASN A 68 11.92 -3.43 -14.02
CA ASN A 68 12.36 -4.23 -15.17
C ASN A 68 13.10 -5.52 -14.78
N LYS A 69 12.72 -6.16 -13.67
CA LYS A 69 13.31 -7.38 -13.12
C LYS A 69 12.35 -8.57 -13.12
N SER A 70 11.42 -8.62 -14.08
CA SER A 70 10.38 -9.65 -14.21
C SER A 70 10.92 -11.09 -14.26
N LYS A 71 12.21 -11.29 -14.60
CA LYS A 71 12.89 -12.60 -14.59
C LYS A 71 13.18 -13.12 -13.17
N LEU A 72 13.29 -12.24 -12.18
CA LEU A 72 13.51 -12.66 -10.79
C LEU A 72 12.22 -13.22 -10.19
N LYS A 73 12.34 -14.35 -9.49
CA LYS A 73 11.23 -14.99 -8.79
C LYS A 73 11.32 -14.72 -7.28
N PRO A 74 10.24 -14.30 -6.61
CA PRO A 74 10.25 -14.14 -5.15
C PRO A 74 10.66 -15.43 -4.43
N ILE A 75 11.48 -15.30 -3.39
CA ILE A 75 11.86 -16.42 -2.52
C ILE A 75 10.95 -16.42 -1.29
N HIS A 76 10.27 -17.54 -1.07
CA HIS A 76 9.42 -17.73 0.10
C HIS A 76 10.22 -18.28 1.28
N LYS A 77 10.06 -17.67 2.46
CA LYS A 77 10.65 -18.10 3.74
C LYS A 77 9.55 -18.45 4.74
N LYS A 78 9.95 -19.09 5.85
CA LYS A 78 9.05 -19.44 6.97
C LYS A 78 8.23 -18.22 7.38
N SER A 79 6.93 -18.43 7.62
CA SER A 79 6.03 -17.37 8.07
C SER A 79 6.48 -16.84 9.43
N ILE A 80 6.25 -15.55 9.66
CA ILE A 80 6.45 -14.92 10.95
C ILE A 80 5.20 -15.22 11.81
N PRO A 81 5.33 -15.83 12.99
CA PRO A 81 4.21 -16.05 13.90
C PRO A 81 3.52 -14.72 14.27
N GLY A 82 2.19 -14.75 14.37
CA GLY A 82 1.40 -13.56 14.73
C GLY A 82 1.17 -12.54 13.60
N ILE A 83 1.58 -12.84 12.36
CA ILE A 83 1.31 -11.93 11.24
C ILE A 83 -0.18 -11.92 10.87
N VAL A 84 -0.78 -10.73 10.82
CA VAL A 84 -2.16 -10.56 10.37
C VAL A 84 -2.27 -10.97 8.90
N VAL A 85 -3.19 -11.88 8.59
CA VAL A 85 -3.37 -12.41 7.21
C VAL A 85 -4.07 -11.39 6.33
N CYS A 86 -5.15 -10.77 6.81
CA CYS A 86 -5.90 -9.76 6.06
C CYS A 86 -5.99 -8.46 6.86
N SER A 87 -5.49 -7.38 6.29
CA SER A 87 -5.65 -6.04 6.87
C SER A 87 -6.13 -5.09 5.77
N SER A 88 -7.45 -5.07 5.59
CA SER A 88 -8.14 -4.15 4.70
C SER A 88 -9.32 -3.58 5.46
N THR A 89 -9.57 -2.28 5.29
CA THR A 89 -10.61 -1.59 6.04
C THR A 89 -11.55 -0.86 5.09
N ASN A 90 -12.68 -0.43 5.63
CA ASN A 90 -13.76 0.17 4.86
C ASN A 90 -13.74 1.70 5.02
N PRO A 91 -13.35 2.47 3.97
CA PRO A 91 -13.31 3.92 4.01
C PRO A 91 -14.67 4.58 3.70
N LYS A 92 -15.81 3.87 3.82
CA LYS A 92 -17.15 4.44 3.54
C LYS A 92 -17.43 5.73 4.31
N LYS A 93 -17.04 5.80 5.59
CA LYS A 93 -17.33 6.95 6.46
C LYS A 93 -16.55 8.20 6.04
N ILE A 94 -15.26 8.07 5.74
CA ILE A 94 -14.43 9.19 5.29
C ILE A 94 -14.87 9.67 3.88
N LYS A 95 -15.23 8.73 3.00
CA LYS A 95 -15.79 9.04 1.67
C LYS A 95 -17.08 9.84 1.76
N LYS A 96 -17.99 9.46 2.66
CA LYS A 96 -19.29 10.12 2.82
C LYS A 96 -19.18 11.50 3.48
N ASN A 97 -18.40 11.61 4.55
CA ASN A 97 -18.42 12.82 5.40
C ASN A 97 -17.40 13.88 4.96
N LEU A 98 -16.27 13.45 4.40
CA LEU A 98 -15.16 14.34 4.01
C LEU A 98 -14.98 14.40 2.49
N HIS A 99 -15.83 13.72 1.71
CA HIS A 99 -15.71 13.58 0.26
C HIS A 99 -14.32 13.09 -0.18
N PHE A 100 -13.63 12.35 0.71
CA PHE A 100 -12.29 11.86 0.44
C PHE A 100 -12.35 10.65 -0.48
N ASN A 101 -11.79 10.76 -1.68
CA ASN A 101 -11.51 9.62 -2.54
C ASN A 101 -10.00 9.53 -2.81
N PRO A 102 -9.35 8.38 -2.54
CA PRO A 102 -7.95 8.18 -2.90
C PRO A 102 -7.79 8.27 -4.41
N SER A 103 -6.79 9.02 -4.85
CA SER A 103 -6.59 9.39 -6.24
C SER A 103 -5.43 8.65 -6.89
N ILE A 104 -4.49 8.16 -6.07
CA ILE A 104 -3.29 7.48 -6.54
C ILE A 104 -3.49 5.98 -6.35
N ASN A 105 -3.51 5.24 -7.46
CA ASN A 105 -3.55 3.79 -7.39
C ASN A 105 -2.16 3.23 -6.99
N LEU A 106 -2.14 1.98 -6.53
CA LEU A 106 -0.92 1.35 -6.02
C LEU A 106 0.20 1.27 -7.07
N HIS A 107 -0.14 0.97 -8.33
CA HIS A 107 0.85 0.87 -9.41
C HIS A 107 1.55 2.21 -9.66
N ASP A 108 0.79 3.29 -9.75
CA ASP A 108 1.33 4.64 -9.98
C ASP A 108 2.15 5.11 -8.78
N GLY A 109 1.69 4.78 -7.56
CA GLY A 109 2.44 5.02 -6.33
C GLY A 109 3.79 4.31 -6.31
N ILE A 110 3.82 3.01 -6.65
CA ILE A 110 5.07 2.23 -6.74
C ILE A 110 5.98 2.81 -7.83
N THR A 111 5.43 3.18 -8.98
CA THR A 111 6.20 3.77 -10.09
C THR A 111 6.91 5.06 -9.67
N LYS A 112 6.17 5.96 -9.01
CA LYS A 112 6.74 7.21 -8.45
C LYS A 112 7.81 6.90 -7.40
N PHE A 113 7.53 5.98 -6.48
CA PHE A 113 8.45 5.59 -5.41
C PHE A 113 9.76 5.01 -5.95
N VAL A 114 9.69 4.12 -6.96
CA VAL A 114 10.87 3.53 -7.59
C VAL A 114 11.70 4.61 -8.29
N LYS A 115 11.06 5.49 -9.07
CA LYS A 115 11.75 6.59 -9.76
C LYS A 115 12.53 7.49 -8.79
N PHE A 116 11.94 7.81 -7.65
CA PHE A 116 12.59 8.60 -6.60
C PHE A 116 13.76 7.86 -5.95
N SER A 117 13.66 6.54 -5.77
CA SER A 117 14.69 5.71 -5.13
C SER A 117 15.90 5.42 -6.01
N THR A 118 15.82 5.68 -7.32
CA THR A 118 16.90 5.48 -8.29
C THR A 118 17.52 6.79 -8.78
N SER A 119 17.01 7.93 -8.32
CA SER A 119 17.56 9.27 -8.57
C SER A 119 18.55 9.63 -7.47
#